data_AF-A0AAN7BPL3-F1
#
_entry.id   AF-A0AAN7BPL3-F1
#
_cell.length_a   1.000
_cell.length_b   1.000
_cell.length_c   1.000
_cell.angle_alpha   90.00
_cell.angle_beta   90.00
_cell.angle_gamma   90.00
#
_symmetry.space_group_name_H-M   'P 1'
#
loop_
_entity.id
_entity.type
_entity.pdbx_description
1 polymer ?
#
loop_
_entity_poly.entity_id
_entity_poly.type
_entity_poly.pdbx_seq_one_letter_code
_entity_poly.pdbx_strand_id
1 'polypeptide(L)' 'MPEQDTHRDAPYTPEEKHWLEVNWGGEFKFLMVHGLKIHNEEDREEGRQIVRTILADDKEEEKQ' A
#
# COMPACT_ATOMS: atom_id res chain seq x y z
N MET A 1 22.72 3.06 -7.14
CA MET A 1 22.03 2.00 -6.39
C MET A 1 21.35 2.67 -5.22
N PRO A 2 20.01 2.70 -5.09
CA PRO A 2 19.40 3.28 -3.91
C PRO A 2 19.32 2.22 -2.82
N GLU A 3 20.12 2.46 -1.77
CA GLU A 3 20.17 1.75 -0.50
C GLU A 3 18.81 1.87 0.21
N GLN A 4 18.20 0.73 0.54
CA GLN A 4 16.94 0.65 1.28
C GLN A 4 17.26 0.29 2.73
N ASP A 5 17.70 1.27 3.52
CA ASP A 5 17.91 1.13 4.96
C ASP A 5 16.71 1.66 5.76
N THR A 6 16.10 0.73 6.49
CA THR A 6 15.59 0.86 7.86
C THR A 6 14.67 2.06 8.21
N HIS A 7 13.37 1.79 8.31
CA HIS A 7 12.58 2.15 9.51
C HIS A 7 11.27 1.36 9.52
N ARG A 8 10.92 0.82 10.69
CA ARG A 8 9.68 0.04 10.94
C ARG A 8 8.40 0.90 10.93
N ASP A 9 8.50 2.15 10.44
CA ASP A 9 7.43 3.15 10.39
C ASP A 9 7.43 3.92 9.05
N ALA A 10 7.91 3.30 7.97
CA ALA A 10 8.04 4.00 6.70
C ALA A 10 6.64 4.32 6.09
N PRO A 11 6.38 5.57 5.69
CA PRO A 11 5.15 5.93 4.98
C PRO A 11 5.04 5.16 3.66
N TYR A 12 3.81 5.04 3.14
CA TYR A 12 3.56 4.45 1.82
C TYR A 12 4.59 4.94 0.80
N THR A 13 5.21 4.00 0.09
CA THR A 13 6.07 4.35 -1.03
C THR A 13 5.22 5.09 -2.09
N PRO A 14 5.82 6.01 -2.86
CA PRO A 14 5.09 6.75 -3.87
C PRO A 14 4.41 5.85 -4.91
N GLU A 15 4.95 4.67 -5.21
CA GLU A 15 4.32 3.66 -6.07
C GLU A 15 3.05 3.07 -5.45
N GLU A 16 3.11 2.63 -4.19
CA GLU A 16 1.94 2.10 -3.46
C GLU A 16 0.83 3.16 -3.36
N LYS A 17 1.22 4.40 -3.05
CA LYS A 17 0.27 5.52 -2.99
C LYS A 17 -0.35 5.83 -4.35
N HIS A 18 0.44 5.77 -5.42
CA HIS A 18 -0.07 5.99 -6.77
C HIS A 18 -1.03 4.88 -7.20
N TRP A 19 -0.73 3.62 -6.88
CA TRP A 19 -1.64 2.50 -7.16
C TRP A 19 -2.96 2.63 -6.40
N LEU A 20 -2.92 3.03 -5.13
CA LEU A 20 -4.11 3.34 -4.34
C LEU A 20 -4.95 4.47 -4.97
N GLU A 21 -4.32 5.55 -5.41
CA GLU A 21 -5.00 6.67 -6.08
C GLU A 21 -5.62 6.24 -7.42
N VAL A 22 -4.90 5.48 -8.25
CA VAL A 22 -5.35 5.08 -9.59
C VAL A 22 -6.42 3.99 -9.53
N ASN A 23 -6.22 2.97 -8.69
CA ASN A 23 -7.06 1.77 -8.68
C ASN A 23 -8.25 1.88 -7.70
N TRP A 24 -8.06 2.59 -6.58
CA TRP A 24 -9.07 2.72 -5.52
C TRP A 24 -9.58 4.16 -5.32
N GLY A 25 -8.94 5.16 -5.92
CA GLY A 25 -9.24 6.58 -5.68
C GLY A 25 -8.71 7.09 -4.33
N GLY A 26 -7.67 6.44 -3.80
CA GLY A 26 -6.90 6.90 -2.63
C GLY A 26 -6.88 5.91 -1.46
N GLU A 27 -5.88 6.06 -0.58
CA GLU A 27 -5.67 5.27 0.65
C GLU A 27 -6.93 5.21 1.51
N PHE A 28 -7.65 6.33 1.63
CA PHE A 28 -8.85 6.42 2.46
C PHE A 28 -9.98 5.51 2.00
N LYS A 29 -10.21 5.43 0.69
CA LYS A 29 -11.26 4.58 0.11
C LYS A 29 -10.92 3.12 0.25
N PHE A 30 -9.66 2.78 -0.01
CA PHE A 30 -9.13 1.44 0.18
C PHE A 30 -9.29 0.97 1.62
N LEU A 31 -8.80 1.74 2.59
CA LEU A 31 -8.93 1.42 4.01
C LEU A 31 -10.41 1.30 4.42
N MET A 32 -11.28 2.23 3.98
CA MET A 32 -12.71 2.14 4.28
C MET A 32 -13.37 0.86 3.74
N VAL A 33 -13.05 0.44 2.51
CA VAL A 33 -13.62 -0.79 1.92
C VAL A 33 -13.14 -2.03 2.67
N HIS A 34 -11.90 -2.03 3.12
CA HIS A 34 -11.34 -3.11 3.94
C HIS A 34 -11.76 -3.05 5.42
N GLY A 35 -12.55 -2.05 5.84
CA GLY A 35 -12.97 -1.87 7.23
C GLY A 35 -11.87 -1.34 8.16
N LEU A 36 -10.76 -0.89 7.58
CA LEU A 36 -9.57 -0.38 8.24
C LEU A 36 -9.71 1.13 8.50
N LYS A 37 -9.27 1.59 9.67
CA LYS A 37 -9.30 3.01 10.04
C LYS A 37 -7.95 3.66 9.81
N ILE A 38 -7.93 4.75 9.04
CA ILE A 38 -6.74 5.60 8.86
C ILE A 38 -6.25 6.26 10.16
N HIS A 39 -7.08 6.27 11.21
CA HIS A 39 -6.70 6.78 12.54
C HIS A 39 -6.11 5.70 13.45
N ASN A 40 -6.18 4.42 13.06
CA ASN A 40 -5.53 3.33 13.76
C ASN A 40 -4.24 2.97 13.02
N GLU A 41 -3.13 3.03 13.73
CA GLU A 41 -1.81 2.79 13.13
C GLU A 41 -1.64 1.32 12.71
N GLU A 42 -2.25 0.41 13.46
CA GLU A 42 -2.32 -1.03 13.16
C GLU A 42 -3.10 -1.28 11.86
N ASP A 43 -4.28 -0.69 11.73
CA ASP A 43 -5.09 -0.80 10.51
C ASP A 43 -4.39 -0.19 9.28
N ARG A 44 -3.59 0.87 9.48
CA ARG A 44 -2.76 1.44 8.39
C ARG A 44 -1.61 0.52 8.02
N GLU A 45 -1.04 -0.20 8.98
CA GLU A 45 -0.01 -1.18 8.71
C GLU A 45 -0.60 -2.38 7.96
N GLU A 46 -1.76 -2.87 8.36
CA GLU A 46 -2.49 -3.91 7.61
C GLU A 46 -2.79 -3.43 6.19
N GLY A 47 -3.31 -2.20 6.04
CA GLY A 47 -3.57 -1.62 4.73
C GLY A 47 -2.31 -1.52 3.86
N ARG A 48 -1.15 -1.20 4.44
CA ARG A 48 0.14 -1.20 3.73
C ARG A 48 0.53 -2.61 3.29
N GLN A 49 0.41 -3.59 4.16
CA GLN A 49 0.74 -4.98 3.83
C GLN A 49 -0.13 -5.49 2.69
N ILE A 50 -1.44 -5.24 2.72
CA ILE A 50 -2.35 -5.65 1.66
C ILE A 50 -1.97 -5.00 0.32
N VAL A 51 -1.73 -3.69 0.30
CA VAL A 51 -1.31 -2.99 -0.93
C VAL A 51 0.02 -3.54 -1.44
N ARG A 52 0.96 -3.80 -0.55
CA ARG A 52 2.27 -4.33 -0.94
C ARG A 52 2.18 -5.75 -1.49
N THR A 53 1.33 -6.60 -0.94
CA THR A 53 1.05 -7.93 -1.47
C THR A 53 0.36 -7.84 -2.83
N ILE A 54 -0.70 -7.04 -2.96
CA ILE A 54 -1.41 -6.90 -4.23
C ILE A 54 -0.50 -6.30 -5.30
N LEU A 55 0.25 -5.24 -5.00
CA LEU A 55 1.17 -4.61 -5.94
C LEU A 55 2.32 -5.54 -6.35
N ALA A 56 2.78 -6.42 -5.46
CA ALA A 56 3.76 -7.45 -5.78
C ALA A 56 3.19 -8.49 -6.76
N ASP A 57 1.97 -8.94 -6.53
CA ASP A 57 1.27 -9.88 -7.43
C ASP A 57 0.92 -9.22 -8.79
N ASP A 58 0.46 -7.96 -8.78
CA ASP A 58 0.10 -7.18 -9.97
C ASP A 58 1.33 -6.94 -10.88
N LYS A 59 2.52 -6.76 -10.28
CA LYS A 59 3.80 -6.68 -11.01
C LYS A 59 4.23 -8.01 -11.64
N GLU A 60 3.73 -9.16 -11.18
CA GLU A 60 4.00 -10.46 -11.80
C GLU A 60 3.03 -10.78 -12.95
N GLU A 61 1.79 -10.27 -12.92
CA GLU A 61 0.80 -10.53 -13.98
C GLU A 61 1.03 -9.78 -15.29
N GLU A 62 1.81 -8.70 -15.32
CA GLU A 62 2.16 -7.97 -16.56
C GLU A 62 3.17 -8.73 -17.47
N LYS A 63 3.50 -9.98 -17.12
CA LYS A 63 4.46 -10.83 -17.85
C LYS A 63 3.88 -12.13 -18.43
N GLN A 64 2.59 -12.16 -18.77
CA GLN A 64 1.99 -13.25 -19.55
C GLN A 64 1.64 -12.85 -20.99
#